data_AF-A0A524ENH8-F1
#
_entry.id   AF-A0A524ENH8-F1
#
_cell.length_a   1.000
_cell.length_b   1.000
_cell.length_c   1.000
_cell.angle_alpha   90.00
_cell.angle_beta   90.00
_cell.angle_gamma   90.00
#
_symmetry.space_group_name_H-M   'P 1'
#
loop_
_entity.id
_entity.type
_entity.pdbx_description
1 polymer ?
#
loop_
_entity_poly.entity_id
_entity_poly.type
_entity_poly.pdbx_seq_one_letter_code
_entity_poly.pdbx_strand_id
1 'polypeptide(L)'
;MRFLCIGVQVIHELQISLSISGILIMMDDVGDEKRQWKRSLILENMPRYFLHGILLFILSFVLAFVWIVVSGIMLFLGVILGLIGAFLILFYGIGFLNSGLMEHIWHRNVRDEWTYLILHGFLLTIALYILHISIEFATALLISITPFAVTLLLPVLFVFVVFDGVVAKGVANVFSEPAIAQSSYSGKSSRSTGAISSKSSGLDECPFCHLPYPYREEDVSDLGLAYCRHCGASLLDPWYVQKT
;
A
#
# COMPACT_ATOMS: atom_id res chain seq x y z
N MET A 1 -27.78 22.18 -29.81
CA MET A 1 -27.41 20.75 -29.65
C MET A 1 -25.99 20.41 -30.10
N ARG A 2 -25.45 20.92 -31.22
CA ARG A 2 -24.07 20.60 -31.64
C ARG A 2 -22.94 21.20 -30.77
N PHE A 3 -23.18 22.32 -30.08
CA PHE A 3 -22.18 22.93 -29.18
C PHE A 3 -22.01 22.20 -27.83
N LEU A 4 -23.01 21.42 -27.40
CA LEU A 4 -22.93 20.60 -26.18
C LEU A 4 -22.07 19.34 -26.41
N CYS A 5 -22.04 18.78 -27.63
CA CYS A 5 -21.19 17.63 -27.94
C CYS A 5 -19.69 17.98 -27.94
N ILE A 6 -19.32 19.18 -28.42
CA ILE A 6 -17.91 19.57 -28.52
C ILE A 6 -17.34 19.90 -27.13
N GLY A 7 -18.11 20.55 -26.25
CA GLY A 7 -17.69 20.85 -24.89
C GLY A 7 -17.44 19.59 -24.05
N VAL A 8 -18.32 18.58 -24.17
CA VAL A 8 -18.14 17.30 -23.47
C VAL A 8 -16.90 16.56 -23.97
N GLN A 9 -16.62 16.62 -25.28
CA GLN A 9 -15.47 15.92 -25.86
C GLN A 9 -14.13 16.56 -25.46
N VAL A 10 -14.04 17.88 -25.37
CA VAL A 10 -12.81 18.59 -24.94
C VAL A 10 -12.54 18.41 -23.44
N ILE A 11 -13.59 18.41 -22.59
CA ILE A 11 -13.44 18.17 -21.15
C ILE A 11 -13.04 16.71 -20.87
N HIS A 12 -13.57 15.76 -21.65
CA HIS A 12 -13.22 14.34 -21.56
C HIS A 12 -11.74 14.07 -21.90
N GLU A 13 -11.22 14.70 -22.96
CA GLU A 13 -9.80 14.60 -23.34
C GLU A 13 -8.86 15.24 -22.30
N LEU A 14 -9.26 16.37 -21.70
CA LEU A 14 -8.48 17.07 -20.67
C LEU A 14 -8.43 16.32 -19.33
N GLN A 15 -9.54 15.73 -18.90
CA GLN A 15 -9.62 15.03 -17.62
C GLN A 15 -8.94 13.66 -17.66
N ILE A 16 -9.02 12.97 -18.81
CA ILE A 16 -8.24 11.74 -19.08
C ILE A 16 -6.76 12.08 -19.15
N SER A 17 -6.37 13.16 -19.83
CA SER A 17 -4.96 13.58 -19.88
C SER A 17 -4.40 13.94 -18.51
N LEU A 18 -5.16 14.59 -17.63
CA LEU A 18 -4.67 14.96 -16.29
C LEU A 18 -4.59 13.78 -15.30
N SER A 19 -5.55 12.85 -15.36
CA SER A 19 -5.55 11.67 -14.47
C SER A 19 -4.51 10.63 -14.91
N ILE A 20 -4.34 10.44 -16.23
CA ILE A 20 -3.33 9.55 -16.78
C ILE A 20 -1.94 10.17 -16.69
N SER A 21 -1.77 11.46 -17.00
CA SER A 21 -0.44 12.11 -16.92
C SER A 21 0.01 12.31 -15.47
N GLY A 22 -0.88 12.55 -14.50
CA GLY A 22 -0.47 12.62 -13.08
C GLY A 22 0.10 11.28 -12.57
N ILE A 23 -0.45 10.16 -13.04
CA ILE A 23 0.02 8.81 -12.70
C ILE A 23 1.21 8.40 -13.58
N LEU A 24 1.27 8.81 -14.86
CA LEU A 24 2.39 8.53 -15.77
C LEU A 24 3.62 9.41 -15.53
N ILE A 25 3.48 10.67 -15.10
CA ILE A 25 4.61 11.57 -14.83
C ILE A 25 5.39 11.10 -13.58
N MET A 26 4.78 10.32 -12.68
CA MET A 26 5.51 9.59 -11.63
C MET A 26 6.15 8.28 -12.11
N MET A 27 6.03 7.93 -13.39
CA MET A 27 6.49 6.65 -13.96
C MET A 27 7.40 6.76 -15.19
N ASP A 28 7.64 7.95 -15.76
CA ASP A 28 8.19 8.07 -17.12
C ASP A 28 9.68 8.45 -17.25
N ASP A 29 10.51 8.25 -16.22
CA ASP A 29 11.97 8.44 -16.37
C ASP A 29 12.79 7.24 -15.86
N VAL A 30 12.31 6.03 -16.17
CA VAL A 30 12.97 4.78 -15.76
C VAL A 30 12.91 3.78 -16.92
N GLY A 31 14.07 3.50 -17.52
CA GLY A 31 14.26 2.75 -18.77
C GLY A 31 13.45 1.46 -18.94
N ASP A 32 13.14 1.14 -20.20
CA ASP A 32 12.15 0.14 -20.63
C ASP A 32 12.29 -1.26 -20.02
N GLU A 33 13.50 -1.68 -19.63
CA GLU A 33 13.72 -2.96 -18.95
C GLU A 33 13.09 -2.98 -17.54
N LYS A 34 13.22 -1.88 -16.77
CA LYS A 34 12.57 -1.74 -15.46
C LYS A 34 11.05 -1.67 -15.59
N ARG A 35 10.50 -1.22 -16.72
CA ARG A 35 9.04 -1.22 -16.99
C ARG A 35 8.48 -2.63 -17.15
N GLN A 36 9.20 -3.54 -17.82
CA GLN A 36 8.72 -4.90 -18.04
C GLN A 36 8.67 -5.70 -16.73
N TRP A 37 9.71 -5.60 -15.89
CA TRP A 37 9.74 -6.19 -14.55
C TRP A 37 8.65 -5.62 -13.63
N LYS A 38 8.33 -4.33 -13.76
CA LYS A 38 7.27 -3.70 -12.96
C LYS A 38 5.88 -4.27 -13.31
N ARG A 39 5.62 -4.64 -14.57
CA ARG A 39 4.31 -5.19 -14.99
C ARG A 39 4.07 -6.60 -14.46
N SER A 40 5.05 -7.50 -14.56
CA SER A 40 4.91 -8.87 -14.03
C SER A 40 4.68 -8.83 -12.51
N LEU A 41 5.40 -7.95 -11.81
CA LEU A 41 5.27 -7.78 -10.36
C LEU A 41 3.92 -7.18 -9.94
N ILE A 42 3.30 -6.32 -10.76
CA ILE A 42 1.95 -5.79 -10.49
C ILE A 42 0.90 -6.90 -10.66
N LEU A 43 0.97 -7.69 -11.72
CA LEU A 43 0.00 -8.76 -11.98
C LEU A 43 0.07 -9.86 -10.92
N GLU A 44 1.28 -10.25 -10.51
CA GLU A 44 1.49 -11.26 -9.46
C GLU A 44 0.92 -10.81 -8.11
N ASN A 45 0.98 -9.51 -7.82
CA ASN A 45 0.46 -8.93 -6.59
C ASN A 45 -1.01 -8.46 -6.69
N MET A 46 -1.64 -8.56 -7.85
CA MET A 46 -3.04 -8.16 -8.07
C MET A 46 -4.01 -8.77 -7.03
N PRO A 47 -3.97 -10.08 -6.71
CA PRO A 47 -4.87 -10.64 -5.69
C PRO A 47 -4.64 -10.05 -4.30
N ARG A 48 -3.40 -9.66 -3.96
CA ARG A 48 -3.10 -8.99 -2.68
C ARG A 48 -3.66 -7.58 -2.64
N TYR A 49 -3.59 -6.83 -3.74
CA TYR A 49 -4.24 -5.50 -3.84
C TYR A 49 -5.75 -5.61 -3.71
N PHE A 50 -6.36 -6.56 -4.41
CA PHE A 50 -7.80 -6.82 -4.31
C PHE A 50 -8.22 -7.20 -2.88
N LEU A 51 -7.47 -8.10 -2.22
CA LEU A 51 -7.72 -8.49 -0.83
C LEU A 51 -7.55 -7.32 0.15
N HIS A 52 -6.54 -6.49 -0.05
CA HIS A 52 -6.32 -5.30 0.77
C HIS A 52 -7.47 -4.30 0.62
N GLY A 53 -7.89 -4.04 -0.62
CA GLY A 53 -9.01 -3.14 -0.90
C GLY A 53 -10.35 -3.65 -0.36
N ILE A 54 -10.65 -4.94 -0.47
CA ILE A 54 -11.95 -5.46 -0.01
C ILE A 54 -12.03 -5.45 1.52
N LEU A 55 -10.93 -5.76 2.20
CA LEU A 55 -10.85 -5.65 3.66
C LEU A 55 -10.96 -4.20 4.11
N LEU A 56 -10.26 -3.28 3.44
CA LEU A 56 -10.36 -1.85 3.73
C LEU A 56 -11.79 -1.34 3.51
N PHE A 57 -12.47 -1.76 2.44
CA PHE A 57 -13.86 -1.42 2.16
C PHE A 57 -14.80 -1.89 3.27
N ILE A 58 -14.74 -3.17 3.66
CA ILE A 58 -15.60 -3.73 4.71
C ILE A 58 -15.37 -3.03 6.05
N LEU A 59 -14.11 -2.83 6.43
CA LEU A 59 -13.75 -2.18 7.69
C LEU A 59 -14.15 -0.70 7.69
N SER A 60 -13.95 0.01 6.58
CA SER A 60 -14.36 1.40 6.42
C SER A 60 -15.87 1.56 6.42
N PHE A 61 -16.61 0.58 5.88
CA PHE A 61 -18.08 0.58 5.93
C PHE A 61 -18.60 0.46 7.38
N VAL A 62 -18.05 -0.46 8.17
CA VAL A 62 -18.38 -0.59 9.60
C VAL A 62 -18.01 0.70 10.35
N LEU A 63 -16.83 1.25 10.08
CA LEU A 63 -16.37 2.49 10.71
C LEU A 63 -17.29 3.67 10.35
N ALA A 64 -17.73 3.79 9.10
CA ALA A 64 -18.67 4.81 8.65
C ALA A 64 -20.04 4.69 9.34
N PHE A 65 -20.52 3.48 9.58
CA PHE A 65 -21.77 3.27 10.33
C PHE A 65 -21.65 3.76 11.78
N VAL A 66 -20.58 3.37 12.49
CA VAL A 66 -20.28 3.86 13.84
C VAL A 66 -20.15 5.38 13.85
N TRP A 67 -19.48 5.92 12.84
CA TRP A 67 -19.25 7.34 12.66
C TRP A 67 -20.53 8.16 12.53
N ILE A 68 -21.52 7.69 11.75
CA ILE A 68 -22.82 8.36 11.60
C ILE A 68 -23.53 8.48 12.95
N VAL A 69 -23.53 7.41 13.75
CA VAL A 69 -24.16 7.39 15.08
C VAL A 69 -23.46 8.38 16.02
N VAL A 70 -22.13 8.32 16.11
CA VAL A 70 -21.34 9.23 16.97
C VAL A 70 -21.55 10.69 16.55
N SER A 71 -21.45 10.98 15.25
CA SER A 71 -21.63 12.32 14.72
C SER A 71 -23.04 12.86 14.96
N GLY A 72 -24.08 12.04 14.82
CA GLY A 72 -25.47 12.44 15.10
C GLY A 72 -25.67 12.88 16.55
N ILE A 73 -25.10 12.12 17.50
CA ILE A 73 -25.15 12.48 18.93
C ILE A 73 -24.39 13.79 19.18
N MET A 74 -23.19 13.95 18.61
CA MET A 74 -22.37 15.15 18.83
C MET A 74 -22.98 16.41 18.19
N LEU A 75 -23.62 16.27 17.03
CA LEU A 75 -24.36 17.37 16.39
C LEU A 75 -25.55 17.81 17.23
N PHE A 76 -26.28 16.86 17.85
CA PHE A 76 -27.41 17.18 18.73
C PHE A 76 -26.97 17.98 19.98
N LEU A 77 -25.77 17.71 20.48
CA LEU A 77 -25.20 18.46 21.60
C LEU A 77 -24.70 19.87 21.20
N GLY A 78 -24.71 20.22 19.91
CA GLY A 78 -24.35 21.56 19.42
C GLY A 78 -22.86 21.91 19.56
N VAL A 79 -21.98 20.91 19.70
CA VAL A 79 -20.59 21.13 20.07
C VAL A 79 -19.68 21.00 18.83
N ILE A 80 -19.18 22.14 18.33
CA ILE A 80 -18.16 22.19 17.26
C ILE A 80 -16.92 21.37 17.66
N LEU A 81 -16.51 21.44 18.93
CA LEU A 81 -15.40 20.63 19.47
C LEU A 81 -15.67 19.12 19.36
N GLY A 82 -16.94 18.71 19.48
CA GLY A 82 -17.33 17.32 19.31
C GLY A 82 -17.09 16.86 17.87
N LEU A 83 -17.52 17.64 16.89
CA LEU A 83 -17.28 17.33 15.48
C LEU A 83 -15.78 17.21 15.14
N ILE A 84 -14.95 18.12 15.66
CA ILE A 84 -13.48 18.07 15.47
C ILE A 84 -12.91 16.79 16.10
N GLY A 85 -13.25 16.52 17.37
CA GLY A 85 -12.75 15.33 18.07
C GLY A 85 -13.18 14.04 17.40
N ALA A 86 -14.40 14.02 16.88
CA ALA A 86 -14.92 12.93 16.10
C ALA A 86 -14.03 12.74 14.84
N PHE A 87 -13.72 13.79 14.06
CA PHE A 87 -12.91 13.63 12.84
C PHE A 87 -11.51 13.08 13.13
N LEU A 88 -10.92 13.49 14.25
CA LEU A 88 -9.64 12.93 14.71
C LEU A 88 -9.74 11.42 15.01
N ILE A 89 -10.84 10.97 15.64
CA ILE A 89 -11.10 9.55 15.88
C ILE A 89 -11.30 8.80 14.56
N LEU A 90 -12.00 9.39 13.60
CA LEU A 90 -12.19 8.80 12.27
C LEU A 90 -10.85 8.60 11.56
N PHE A 91 -10.00 9.64 11.49
CA PHE A 91 -8.69 9.54 10.87
C PHE A 91 -7.78 8.55 11.60
N TYR A 92 -7.78 8.56 12.94
CA TYR A 92 -7.05 7.56 13.71
C TYR A 92 -7.50 6.13 13.36
N GLY A 93 -8.82 5.88 13.30
CA GLY A 93 -9.37 4.58 12.94
C GLY A 93 -8.97 4.14 11.54
N ILE A 94 -9.11 5.01 10.54
CA ILE A 94 -8.72 4.71 9.15
C ILE A 94 -7.20 4.42 9.06
N GLY A 95 -6.38 5.24 9.70
CA GLY A 95 -4.93 5.05 9.73
C GLY A 95 -4.52 3.74 10.41
N PHE A 96 -5.12 3.43 11.56
CA PHE A 96 -4.90 2.18 12.30
C PHE A 96 -5.28 0.95 11.47
N LEU A 97 -6.45 0.97 10.82
CA LEU A 97 -6.91 -0.13 9.96
C LEU A 97 -5.95 -0.33 8.78
N ASN A 98 -5.52 0.74 8.11
CA ASN A 98 -4.59 0.63 6.99
C ASN A 98 -3.22 0.11 7.40
N SER A 99 -2.67 0.60 8.53
CA SER A 99 -1.41 0.10 9.09
C SER A 99 -1.51 -1.40 9.44
N GLY A 100 -2.60 -1.82 10.10
CA GLY A 100 -2.81 -3.24 10.42
C GLY A 100 -2.97 -4.13 9.20
N LEU A 101 -3.68 -3.66 8.16
CA LEU A 101 -3.75 -4.38 6.88
C LEU A 101 -2.40 -4.44 6.17
N MET A 102 -1.56 -3.40 6.32
CA MET A 102 -0.22 -3.38 5.76
C MET A 102 0.70 -4.41 6.42
N GLU A 103 0.67 -4.51 7.75
CA GLU A 103 1.41 -5.53 8.49
C GLU A 103 0.92 -6.94 8.13
N HIS A 104 -0.40 -7.14 8.09
CA HIS A 104 -0.99 -8.46 7.89
C HIS A 104 -0.81 -9.00 6.45
N ILE A 105 -1.05 -8.17 5.43
CA ILE A 105 -1.06 -8.62 4.02
C ILE A 105 0.31 -8.47 3.37
N TRP A 106 1.06 -7.43 3.75
CA TRP A 106 2.31 -7.07 3.10
C TRP A 106 3.55 -7.27 3.98
N HIS A 107 3.37 -7.68 5.23
CA HIS A 107 4.47 -7.91 6.19
C HIS A 107 5.41 -6.71 6.30
N ARG A 108 4.84 -5.49 6.27
CA ARG A 108 5.59 -4.26 6.50
C ARG A 108 5.11 -3.58 7.75
N ASN A 109 6.07 -3.25 8.61
CA ASN A 109 5.81 -2.44 9.79
C ASN A 109 5.66 -0.98 9.37
N VAL A 110 4.51 -0.42 9.73
CA VAL A 110 4.21 1.01 9.62
C VAL A 110 4.41 1.60 11.01
N ARG A 111 4.84 2.87 11.08
CA ARG A 111 5.02 3.54 12.38
C ARG A 111 3.68 3.66 13.12
N ASP A 112 3.59 3.11 14.34
CA ASP A 112 2.36 3.03 15.14
C ASP A 112 2.16 4.20 16.13
N GLU A 113 2.97 5.24 16.03
CA GLU A 113 2.80 6.45 16.84
C GLU A 113 1.46 7.13 16.51
N TRP A 114 0.69 7.53 17.55
CA TRP A 114 -0.67 8.04 17.39
C TRP A 114 -0.77 9.27 16.46
N THR A 115 0.25 10.14 16.45
CA THR A 115 0.34 11.30 15.55
C THR A 115 0.47 10.88 14.09
N TYR A 116 1.28 9.85 13.84
CA TYR A 116 1.47 9.27 12.51
C TYR A 116 0.22 8.54 12.05
N LEU A 117 -0.49 7.83 12.93
CA LEU A 117 -1.76 7.17 12.59
C LEU A 117 -2.83 8.18 12.16
N ILE A 118 -2.95 9.33 12.84
CA ILE A 118 -3.88 10.39 12.44
C ILE A 118 -3.49 10.97 11.08
N LEU A 119 -2.21 11.30 10.87
CA LEU A 119 -1.74 11.85 9.60
C LEU A 119 -1.90 10.84 8.45
N HIS A 120 -1.63 9.56 8.72
CA HIS A 120 -1.80 8.45 7.81
C HIS A 120 -3.26 8.33 7.36
N GLY A 121 -4.21 8.29 8.31
CA GLY A 121 -5.62 8.22 7.99
C GLY A 121 -6.16 9.47 7.30
N PHE A 122 -5.65 10.65 7.64
CA PHE A 122 -5.99 11.90 6.95
C PHE A 122 -5.56 11.88 5.47
N LEU A 123 -4.31 11.52 5.19
CA LEU A 123 -3.80 11.42 3.82
C LEU A 123 -4.52 10.34 3.03
N LEU A 124 -4.80 9.18 3.65
CA LEU A 124 -5.56 8.11 3.02
C LEU A 124 -6.97 8.58 2.66
N THR A 125 -7.65 9.27 3.58
CA THR A 125 -9.00 9.80 3.35
C THR A 125 -9.00 10.79 2.17
N ILE A 126 -8.03 11.70 2.09
CA ILE A 126 -7.92 12.64 0.96
C ILE A 126 -7.69 11.88 -0.35
N ALA A 127 -6.77 10.92 -0.37
CA ALA A 127 -6.43 10.17 -1.57
C ALA A 127 -7.63 9.35 -2.08
N LEU A 128 -8.35 8.67 -1.19
CA LEU A 128 -9.56 7.93 -1.52
C LEU A 128 -10.69 8.87 -1.98
N TYR A 129 -10.87 10.01 -1.32
CA TYR A 129 -11.90 10.99 -1.71
C TYR A 129 -11.67 11.53 -3.13
N ILE A 130 -10.44 11.88 -3.49
CA ILE A 130 -10.09 12.34 -4.85
C ILE A 130 -10.33 11.23 -5.88
N LEU A 131 -9.91 10.00 -5.57
CA LEU A 131 -10.13 8.83 -6.40
C LEU A 131 -11.64 8.59 -6.62
N HIS A 132 -12.43 8.63 -5.54
CA HIS A 132 -13.86 8.32 -5.58
C HIS A 132 -14.64 9.37 -6.37
N ILE A 133 -14.38 10.67 -6.17
CA ILE A 133 -14.97 11.73 -6.99
C ILE A 133 -14.70 11.49 -8.48
N SER A 134 -13.47 11.11 -8.82
CA SER A 134 -13.08 10.90 -10.22
C SER A 134 -13.85 9.75 -10.86
N ILE A 135 -14.01 8.64 -10.12
CA ILE A 135 -14.76 7.46 -10.58
C ILE A 135 -16.26 7.75 -10.63
N GLU A 136 -16.82 8.43 -9.64
CA GLU A 136 -18.24 8.81 -9.61
C GLU A 136 -18.58 9.74 -10.77
N PHE A 137 -17.71 10.72 -11.05
CA PHE A 137 -17.87 11.61 -12.19
C PHE A 137 -17.87 10.83 -13.52
N ALA A 138 -16.92 9.91 -13.71
CA ALA A 138 -16.88 9.05 -14.89
C ALA A 138 -18.16 8.18 -15.00
N THR A 139 -18.62 7.63 -13.87
CA THR A 139 -19.82 6.79 -13.80
C THR A 139 -21.09 7.59 -14.14
N ALA A 140 -21.18 8.84 -13.67
CA ALA A 140 -22.29 9.74 -13.98
C ALA A 140 -22.39 10.07 -15.48
N LEU A 141 -21.26 10.16 -16.19
CA LEU A 141 -21.27 10.35 -17.65
C LEU A 141 -21.75 9.09 -18.39
N LEU A 142 -21.39 7.90 -17.89
CA LEU A 142 -21.72 6.63 -18.50
C LEU A 142 -23.16 6.17 -18.26
N ILE A 143 -23.86 6.71 -17.25
CA ILE A 143 -25.19 6.27 -16.83
C ILE A 143 -26.26 6.36 -17.94
N SER A 144 -26.06 7.24 -18.92
CA SER A 144 -26.99 7.43 -20.04
C SER A 144 -26.87 6.36 -21.13
N ILE A 145 -25.74 5.66 -21.22
CA ILE A 145 -25.42 4.73 -22.31
C ILE A 145 -25.28 3.27 -21.85
N THR A 146 -25.22 3.03 -20.55
CA THR A 146 -24.98 1.70 -19.99
C THR A 146 -26.12 1.27 -19.06
N PRO A 147 -26.46 -0.03 -19.01
CA PRO A 147 -27.49 -0.52 -18.11
C PRO A 147 -27.16 -0.20 -16.64
N PHE A 148 -28.17 0.16 -15.86
CA PHE A 148 -28.02 0.53 -14.44
C PHE A 148 -27.26 -0.52 -13.61
N ALA A 149 -27.48 -1.82 -13.89
CA ALA A 149 -26.76 -2.88 -13.19
C ALA A 149 -25.25 -2.86 -13.47
N VAL A 150 -24.84 -2.53 -14.70
CA VAL A 150 -23.42 -2.48 -15.09
C VAL A 150 -22.77 -1.23 -14.50
N THR A 151 -23.46 -0.09 -14.49
CA THR A 151 -22.92 1.17 -13.96
C THR A 151 -22.76 1.17 -12.45
N LEU A 152 -23.55 0.39 -11.73
CA LEU A 152 -23.49 0.36 -10.28
C LEU A 152 -22.61 -0.79 -9.78
N LEU A 153 -22.76 -1.98 -10.34
CA LEU A 153 -22.09 -3.18 -9.82
C LEU A 153 -20.61 -3.25 -10.22
N LEU A 154 -20.28 -2.88 -11.47
CA LEU A 154 -18.91 -3.00 -11.98
C LEU A 154 -17.96 -2.02 -11.26
N PRO A 155 -18.28 -0.72 -11.10
CA PRO A 155 -17.38 0.18 -10.41
C PRO A 155 -17.21 -0.23 -8.95
N VAL A 156 -18.32 -0.46 -8.23
CA VAL A 156 -18.34 -0.75 -6.79
C VAL A 156 -17.55 -2.01 -6.45
N LEU A 157 -17.76 -3.12 -7.17
CA LEU A 157 -17.15 -4.40 -6.80
C LEU A 157 -15.74 -4.60 -7.34
N PHE A 158 -15.41 -4.04 -8.51
CA PHE A 158 -14.14 -4.33 -9.18
C PHE A 158 -13.21 -3.13 -9.22
N VAL A 159 -13.71 -1.97 -9.63
CA VAL A 159 -12.87 -0.78 -9.82
C VAL A 159 -12.45 -0.22 -8.46
N PHE A 160 -13.41 0.15 -7.61
CA PHE A 160 -13.13 0.74 -6.31
C PHE A 160 -12.23 -0.15 -5.46
N VAL A 161 -12.54 -1.43 -5.33
CA VAL A 161 -11.76 -2.38 -4.52
C VAL A 161 -10.29 -2.44 -4.94
N VAL A 162 -9.99 -2.55 -6.24
CA VAL A 162 -8.60 -2.64 -6.71
C VAL A 162 -7.87 -1.32 -6.50
N PHE A 163 -8.49 -0.20 -6.89
CA PHE A 163 -7.85 1.11 -6.78
C PHE A 163 -7.65 1.55 -5.33
N ASP A 164 -8.62 1.27 -4.46
CA ASP A 164 -8.52 1.53 -3.02
C ASP A 164 -7.34 0.76 -2.43
N GLY A 165 -7.17 -0.52 -2.78
CA GLY A 165 -6.02 -1.31 -2.35
C GLY A 165 -4.67 -0.76 -2.83
N VAL A 166 -4.61 -0.27 -4.07
CA VAL A 166 -3.39 0.36 -4.62
C VAL A 166 -3.06 1.67 -3.90
N VAL A 167 -4.06 2.54 -3.72
CA VAL A 167 -3.91 3.83 -3.03
C VAL A 167 -3.52 3.61 -1.57
N ALA A 168 -4.22 2.71 -0.88
CA ALA A 168 -3.98 2.38 0.52
C ALA A 168 -2.56 1.89 0.79
N LYS A 169 -2.07 0.96 -0.05
CA LYS A 169 -0.67 0.53 -0.01
C LYS A 169 0.29 1.67 -0.34
N GLY A 170 -0.05 2.50 -1.33
CA GLY A 170 0.75 3.67 -1.72
C GLY A 170 0.97 4.61 -0.55
N VAL A 171 -0.10 4.98 0.15
CA VAL A 171 -0.03 5.83 1.34
C VAL A 171 0.75 5.12 2.47
N ALA A 172 0.48 3.85 2.75
CA ALA A 172 1.18 3.10 3.80
C ALA A 172 2.70 3.01 3.58
N ASN A 173 3.15 2.95 2.32
CA ASN A 173 4.58 2.93 1.99
C ASN A 173 5.29 4.25 2.32
N VAL A 174 4.59 5.39 2.31
CA VAL A 174 5.17 6.69 2.72
C VAL A 174 5.53 6.69 4.20
N PHE A 175 4.82 5.89 5.00
CA PHE A 175 4.99 5.78 6.45
C PHE A 175 5.70 4.48 6.89
N SER A 176 6.09 3.63 5.94
CA SER A 176 6.81 2.40 6.24
C SER A 176 8.24 2.74 6.65
N GLU A 177 8.68 2.17 7.77
CA GLU A 177 10.08 2.31 8.15
C GLU A 177 10.95 1.48 7.20
N PRO A 178 12.09 2.02 6.73
CA PRO A 178 13.02 1.21 5.94
C PRO A 178 13.42 -0.01 6.79
N ALA A 179 13.54 -1.18 6.18
CA ALA A 179 13.87 -2.45 6.85
C ALA A 179 15.24 -2.47 7.58
N ILE A 180 15.90 -1.32 7.65
CA ILE A 180 17.15 -1.05 8.32
C ILE A 180 16.83 -0.88 9.81
N ALA A 181 17.27 -1.81 10.67
CA ALA A 181 17.49 -1.67 12.11
C ALA A 181 16.68 -2.52 13.10
N GLN A 182 15.78 -3.44 12.70
CA GLN A 182 15.30 -4.44 13.67
C GLN A 182 16.33 -5.55 13.97
N SER A 183 17.41 -5.67 13.19
CA SER A 183 18.50 -6.61 13.48
C SER A 183 19.49 -6.12 14.53
N SER A 184 19.48 -4.84 14.91
CA SER A 184 20.56 -4.24 15.73
C SER A 184 20.22 -4.04 17.20
N TYR A 185 19.01 -4.38 17.66
CA TYR A 185 18.56 -4.16 19.05
C TYR A 185 18.04 -5.41 19.77
N SER A 186 18.51 -6.60 19.39
CA SER A 186 18.48 -7.79 20.27
C SER A 186 19.89 -8.12 20.76
N GLY A 187 20.58 -7.09 21.25
CA GLY A 187 21.84 -7.23 21.99
C GLY A 187 21.58 -7.76 23.40
N LYS A 188 21.18 -9.03 23.54
CA LYS A 188 21.57 -9.78 24.74
C LYS A 188 23.04 -10.11 24.59
N SER A 189 23.84 -9.24 25.22
CA SER A 189 25.24 -9.45 25.60
C SER A 189 25.44 -10.86 26.15
N SER A 190 25.68 -11.82 25.26
CA SER A 190 26.33 -13.07 25.61
C SER A 190 27.81 -12.78 25.54
N ARG A 191 28.36 -12.52 26.71
CA ARG A 191 29.80 -12.40 26.98
C ARG A 191 30.45 -13.74 26.64
N SER A 192 30.70 -13.97 25.35
CA SER A 192 31.45 -15.11 24.82
C SER A 192 32.91 -14.70 24.72
N THR A 193 33.64 -14.95 25.79
CA THR A 193 35.09 -15.00 25.82
C THR A 193 35.61 -16.03 24.82
N GLY A 194 36.23 -15.54 23.74
CA GLY A 194 37.38 -16.15 23.07
C GLY A 194 37.22 -17.56 22.50
N ALA A 195 36.97 -17.65 21.20
CA ALA A 195 37.51 -18.72 20.37
C ALA A 195 37.74 -18.22 18.93
N ILE A 196 38.83 -18.70 18.34
CA ILE A 196 39.52 -18.16 17.18
C ILE A 196 38.73 -18.37 15.89
N SER A 197 38.68 -17.30 15.11
CA SER A 197 38.25 -17.14 13.72
C SER A 197 38.72 -18.26 12.78
N SER A 198 37.76 -19.02 12.22
CA SER A 198 37.87 -19.59 10.89
C SER A 198 37.13 -18.66 9.93
N LYS A 199 37.89 -17.91 9.14
CA LYS A 199 37.41 -16.93 8.17
C LYS A 199 36.65 -17.64 7.05
N SER A 200 35.34 -17.79 7.21
CA SER A 200 34.43 -18.33 6.20
C SER A 200 34.03 -17.21 5.24
N SER A 201 34.52 -17.26 4.01
CA SER A 201 34.16 -16.34 2.93
C SER A 201 32.71 -16.58 2.48
N GLY A 202 31.74 -16.12 3.26
CA GLY A 202 30.35 -16.02 2.83
C GLY A 202 30.20 -14.94 1.75
N LEU A 203 29.09 -14.93 1.00
CA LEU A 203 28.76 -13.81 0.13
C LEU A 203 28.57 -12.56 0.99
N ASP A 204 29.56 -11.67 0.95
CA ASP A 204 29.49 -10.39 1.67
C ASP A 204 28.40 -9.47 1.09
N GLU A 205 28.05 -9.64 -0.20
CA GLU A 205 27.10 -8.79 -0.91
C GLU A 205 26.11 -9.58 -1.77
N CYS A 206 24.89 -9.06 -1.89
CA CYS A 206 23.87 -9.61 -2.77
C CYS A 206 24.26 -9.37 -4.25
N PRO A 207 24.33 -10.38 -5.12
CA PRO A 207 24.64 -10.18 -6.54
C PRO A 207 23.55 -9.40 -7.30
N PHE A 208 22.33 -9.29 -6.74
CA PHE A 208 21.24 -8.57 -7.38
C PHE A 208 21.14 -7.09 -6.99
N CYS A 209 21.47 -6.74 -5.74
CA CYS A 209 21.31 -5.37 -5.25
C CYS A 209 22.60 -4.74 -4.71
N HIS A 210 23.72 -5.46 -4.70
CA HIS A 210 25.04 -5.01 -4.22
C HIS A 210 25.03 -4.41 -2.81
N LEU A 211 24.02 -4.76 -2.01
CA LEU A 211 23.96 -4.40 -0.60
C LEU A 211 24.55 -5.55 0.22
N PRO A 212 25.17 -5.24 1.37
CA PRO A 212 25.71 -6.25 2.27
C PRO A 212 24.64 -7.30 2.54
N TYR A 213 24.96 -8.59 2.32
CA TYR A 213 23.96 -9.64 2.22
C TYR A 213 23.50 -10.11 3.60
N PRO A 214 22.36 -9.61 4.15
CA PRO A 214 21.98 -9.90 5.52
C PRO A 214 20.94 -11.01 5.47
N TYR A 215 21.38 -12.26 5.39
CA TYR A 215 20.51 -13.39 5.73
C TYR A 215 20.98 -13.99 7.04
N ARG A 216 20.05 -14.47 7.86
CA ARG A 216 20.39 -15.29 9.00
C ARG A 216 20.39 -16.75 8.54
N GLU A 217 21.24 -17.59 9.12
CA GLU A 217 21.27 -19.04 8.80
C GLU A 217 19.89 -19.70 9.01
N GLU A 218 19.08 -19.16 9.93
CA GLU A 218 17.69 -19.57 10.18
C GLU A 218 16.71 -19.23 9.05
N ASP A 219 17.05 -18.30 8.15
CA ASP A 219 16.23 -17.91 6.99
C ASP A 219 16.56 -18.75 5.74
N VAL A 220 17.50 -19.70 5.85
CA VAL A 220 17.84 -20.62 4.75
C VAL A 220 16.84 -21.76 4.74
N SER A 221 16.09 -21.89 3.66
CA SER A 221 15.15 -23.00 3.48
C SER A 221 15.88 -24.35 3.52
N ASP A 222 15.13 -25.42 3.76
CA ASP A 222 15.65 -26.80 3.68
C ASP A 222 16.24 -27.15 2.31
N LEU A 223 16.01 -26.33 1.28
CA LEU A 223 16.57 -26.46 -0.08
C LEU A 223 17.85 -25.63 -0.30
N GLY A 224 18.37 -24.97 0.75
CA GLY A 224 19.53 -24.10 0.65
C GLY A 224 19.25 -22.73 0.05
N LEU A 225 17.99 -22.35 -0.14
CA LEU A 225 17.65 -21.02 -0.65
C LEU A 225 17.57 -20.01 0.50
N ALA A 226 18.35 -18.94 0.41
CA ALA A 226 18.30 -17.77 1.26
C ALA A 226 17.64 -16.60 0.51
N TYR A 227 16.88 -15.76 1.21
CA TYR A 227 16.23 -14.59 0.61
C TYR A 227 16.95 -13.29 0.99
N CYS A 228 17.26 -12.46 -0.01
CA CYS A 228 17.80 -11.14 0.24
C CYS A 228 16.75 -10.25 0.92
N ARG A 229 17.02 -9.76 2.14
CA ARG A 229 16.09 -8.86 2.85
C ARG A 229 15.89 -7.51 2.17
N HIS A 230 16.82 -7.08 1.33
CA HIS A 230 16.74 -5.79 0.64
C HIS A 230 15.90 -5.84 -0.63
N CYS A 231 16.17 -6.81 -1.51
CA CYS A 231 15.49 -6.90 -2.82
C CYS A 231 14.51 -8.07 -2.95
N GLY A 232 14.46 -8.98 -1.97
CA GLY A 232 13.60 -10.17 -1.99
C GLY A 232 14.08 -11.29 -2.92
N ALA A 233 15.22 -11.13 -3.60
CA ALA A 233 15.75 -12.15 -4.50
C ALA A 233 16.17 -13.41 -3.71
N SER A 234 15.82 -14.58 -4.21
CA SER A 234 16.29 -15.86 -3.69
C SER A 234 17.66 -16.20 -4.26
N LEU A 235 18.56 -16.64 -3.40
CA LEU A 235 19.91 -17.06 -3.74
C LEU A 235 20.18 -18.41 -3.12
N LEU A 236 20.81 -19.29 -3.87
CA LEU A 236 21.30 -20.56 -3.32
C LEU A 236 22.52 -20.25 -2.44
N ASP A 237 22.44 -20.62 -1.17
CA ASP A 237 23.55 -20.49 -0.23
C ASP A 237 24.70 -21.41 -0.68
N PRO A 238 25.89 -20.87 -1.00
CA PRO A 238 27.04 -21.70 -1.40
C PRO A 238 27.43 -22.75 -0.36
N TRP A 239 27.11 -22.54 0.91
CA TRP A 239 27.40 -23.50 1.98
C TRP A 239 26.51 -24.73 1.94
N TYR A 240 25.27 -24.56 1.47
CA TYR A 240 24.34 -25.68 1.36
C TYR A 240 24.83 -26.72 0.35
N VAL A 241 25.43 -26.25 -0.77
CA VAL A 241 26.01 -27.11 -1.82
C VAL A 241 27.21 -27.92 -1.31
N GLN A 242 27.91 -27.47 -0.26
CA GLN A 242 29.06 -28.20 0.29
C GLN A 242 28.68 -29.31 1.29
N LYS A 243 27.46 -29.28 1.84
CA LYS A 243 27.01 -30.26 2.85
C LYS A 243 26.27 -31.46 2.25
N THR A 244 25.80 -31.36 1.01
CA THR A 244 25.15 -32.44 0.25
C THR A 244 26.13 -33.14 -0.66
#